data_AF-A0A2J6HEA2-F1
#
_entry.id   AF-A0A2J6HEA2-F1
#
_cell.length_a   1.000
_cell.length_b   1.000
_cell.length_c   1.000
_cell.angle_alpha   90.00
_cell.angle_beta   90.00
_cell.angle_gamma   90.00
#
_symmetry.space_group_name_H-M   'P 1'
#
loop_
_entity.id
_entity.type
_entity.pdbx_description
1 polymer ?
#
loop_
_entity_poly.entity_id
_entity_poly.type
_entity_poly.pdbx_seq_one_letter_code
_entity_poly.pdbx_strand_id
1 'polypeptide(L)'
;MLQNKFRLIISVIIVNIVTISVFAQNTVDVNSSSWVSVQTIEGDNGLPSTVYEIQNAPDGYYQFTDMQITVMEGEIASSVKQGVWIYYVNGILSEKIEYLDGVQNGLYEAYYPNGQLRVQCTFVDGEAHGSYIVYDTQGNITMQNTMSNGLIIQE
;
A
#
# COMPACT_ATOMS: atom_id res chain seq x y z
N MET A 1 -45.25 -9.74 9.10
CA MET A 1 -44.13 -8.80 9.37
C MET A 1 -42.73 -9.32 8.97
N LEU A 2 -42.57 -10.55 8.44
CA LEU A 2 -41.24 -11.11 8.15
C LEU A 2 -40.72 -10.87 6.71
N GLN A 3 -41.60 -10.56 5.74
CA GLN A 3 -41.18 -10.42 4.33
C GLN A 3 -40.54 -9.06 3.97
N ASN A 4 -40.75 -8.00 4.76
CA ASN A 4 -40.20 -6.68 4.45
C ASN A 4 -38.78 -6.44 4.98
N LYS A 5 -38.28 -7.26 5.92
CA LYS A 5 -36.90 -7.13 6.43
C LYS A 5 -35.86 -7.74 5.48
N PHE A 6 -36.23 -8.77 4.70
CA PHE A 6 -35.32 -9.41 3.75
C PHE A 6 -34.97 -8.54 2.54
N ARG A 7 -35.92 -7.73 2.03
CA ARG A 7 -35.68 -6.83 0.88
C ARG A 7 -34.74 -5.67 1.21
N LEU A 8 -34.76 -5.19 2.45
CA LEU A 8 -33.89 -4.11 2.90
C LEU A 8 -32.44 -4.57 3.07
N ILE A 9 -32.22 -5.77 3.64
CA ILE A 9 -30.88 -6.34 3.83
C ILE A 9 -30.23 -6.68 2.49
N ILE A 10 -31.00 -7.23 1.53
CA ILE A 10 -30.49 -7.52 0.18
C ILE A 10 -30.15 -6.22 -0.57
N SER A 11 -30.93 -5.15 -0.43
CA SER A 11 -30.60 -3.86 -1.06
C SER A 11 -29.33 -3.23 -0.49
N VAL A 12 -29.10 -3.31 0.83
CA VAL A 12 -27.90 -2.71 1.45
C VAL A 12 -26.63 -3.50 1.11
N ILE A 13 -26.72 -4.83 1.00
CA ILE A 13 -25.59 -5.67 0.57
C ILE A 13 -25.27 -5.42 -0.91
N ILE A 14 -26.28 -5.32 -1.77
CA ILE A 14 -26.06 -5.04 -3.21
C ILE A 14 -25.48 -3.63 -3.40
N VAL A 15 -25.92 -2.62 -2.64
CA VAL A 15 -25.36 -1.26 -2.75
C VAL A 15 -23.90 -1.20 -2.29
N ASN A 16 -23.49 -1.95 -1.24
CA ASN A 16 -22.08 -1.99 -0.81
C ASN A 16 -21.17 -2.79 -1.77
N ILE A 17 -21.72 -3.79 -2.48
CA ILE A 17 -20.96 -4.53 -3.49
C ILE A 17 -20.82 -3.70 -4.79
N VAL A 18 -21.82 -2.90 -5.16
CA VAL A 18 -21.80 -2.08 -6.38
C VAL A 18 -20.87 -0.86 -6.26
N THR A 19 -20.51 -0.41 -5.06
CA THR A 19 -19.50 0.65 -4.86
C THR A 19 -18.06 0.17 -4.94
N ILE A 20 -17.80 -1.15 -4.90
CA ILE A 20 -16.51 -1.68 -5.34
C ILE A 20 -16.59 -1.71 -6.86
N SER A 21 -16.19 -0.59 -7.46
CA SER A 21 -16.15 -0.44 -8.90
C SER A 21 -15.44 -1.65 -9.52
N VAL A 22 -16.18 -2.40 -10.33
CA VAL A 22 -15.68 -3.45 -11.23
C VAL A 22 -14.88 -2.75 -12.34
N PHE A 23 -13.76 -2.15 -11.97
CA PHE A 23 -12.63 -2.11 -12.89
C PHE A 23 -12.09 -3.53 -12.87
N ALA A 24 -12.01 -4.17 -14.03
CA ALA A 24 -11.27 -5.43 -14.13
C ALA A 24 -9.88 -5.14 -13.58
N GLN A 25 -9.58 -5.64 -12.38
CA GLN A 25 -8.26 -5.49 -11.80
C GLN A 25 -7.31 -6.20 -12.75
N ASN A 26 -6.37 -5.45 -13.35
CA ASN A 26 -5.39 -6.04 -14.23
C ASN A 26 -4.41 -6.84 -13.36
N THR A 27 -4.53 -8.16 -13.35
CA THR A 27 -3.60 -9.02 -12.62
C THR A 27 -2.34 -9.28 -13.44
N VAL A 28 -1.17 -9.08 -12.83
CA VAL A 28 0.14 -9.21 -13.46
C VAL A 28 1.01 -10.13 -12.60
N ASP A 29 1.46 -11.25 -13.15
CA ASP A 29 2.49 -12.08 -12.51
C ASP A 29 3.86 -11.43 -12.72
N VAL A 30 4.50 -11.03 -11.61
CA VAL A 30 5.77 -10.30 -11.59
C VAL A 30 6.91 -11.06 -12.25
N ASN A 31 6.87 -12.40 -12.28
CA ASN A 31 7.92 -13.22 -12.88
C ASN A 31 7.73 -13.45 -14.39
N SER A 32 6.57 -13.06 -14.93
CA SER A 32 6.22 -13.25 -16.35
C SER A 32 6.06 -11.94 -17.12
N SER A 33 6.01 -10.81 -16.41
CA SER A 33 5.80 -9.49 -16.99
C SER A 33 7.12 -8.85 -17.43
N SER A 34 7.13 -8.26 -18.62
CA SER A 34 8.25 -7.43 -19.09
C SER A 34 8.32 -6.07 -18.40
N TRP A 35 7.27 -5.66 -17.67
CA TRP A 35 7.21 -4.37 -16.99
C TRP A 35 7.85 -4.40 -15.61
N VAL A 36 8.06 -5.59 -15.04
CA VAL A 36 8.52 -5.73 -13.66
C VAL A 36 9.92 -6.30 -13.65
N SER A 37 10.84 -5.57 -13.03
CA SER A 37 12.14 -6.11 -12.63
C SER A 37 12.02 -6.58 -11.18
N VAL A 38 12.54 -7.77 -10.88
CA VAL A 38 12.55 -8.35 -9.52
C VAL A 38 14.00 -8.46 -9.07
N GLN A 39 14.33 -7.84 -7.95
CA GLN A 39 15.67 -7.86 -7.37
C GLN A 39 15.61 -8.30 -5.92
N THR A 40 16.54 -9.16 -5.51
CA THR A 40 16.79 -9.43 -4.10
C THR A 40 17.96 -8.58 -3.64
N ILE A 41 17.71 -7.71 -2.67
CA ILE A 41 18.72 -6.85 -2.04
C ILE A 41 18.93 -7.28 -0.59
N GLU A 42 20.08 -6.96 -0.02
CA GLU A 42 20.27 -7.06 1.43
C GLU A 42 19.49 -5.93 2.11
N GLY A 43 18.55 -6.28 3.00
CA GLY A 43 17.78 -5.29 3.76
C GLY A 43 18.57 -4.74 4.93
N ASP A 44 18.06 -3.67 5.55
CA ASP A 44 18.72 -2.95 6.67
C ASP A 44 18.99 -3.82 7.91
N ASN A 45 18.31 -4.97 8.02
CA ASN A 45 18.49 -5.97 9.07
C ASN A 45 19.41 -7.14 8.67
N GLY A 46 20.08 -7.06 7.51
CA GLY A 46 20.89 -8.14 6.94
C GLY A 46 20.08 -9.31 6.37
N LEU A 47 18.74 -9.22 6.34
CA LEU A 47 17.88 -10.21 5.69
C LEU A 47 17.57 -9.77 4.26
N PRO A 48 17.51 -10.72 3.30
CA PRO A 48 17.15 -10.40 1.93
C PRO A 48 15.75 -9.80 1.85
N SER A 49 15.62 -8.71 1.08
CA SER A 49 14.36 -8.04 0.75
C SER A 49 14.14 -8.10 -0.76
N THR A 50 12.89 -8.29 -1.17
CA THR A 50 12.52 -8.32 -2.60
C THR A 50 12.01 -6.95 -3.01
N VAL A 51 12.59 -6.40 -4.07
CA VAL A 51 12.19 -5.12 -4.68
C VAL A 51 11.59 -5.39 -6.05
N TYR A 52 10.42 -4.81 -6.28
CA TYR A 52 9.72 -4.82 -7.56
C TYR A 52 9.79 -3.42 -8.18
N GLU A 53 10.52 -3.26 -9.28
CA GLU A 53 10.54 -2.01 -10.04
C GLU A 53 9.63 -2.14 -11.24
N ILE A 54 8.77 -1.13 -11.45
CA ILE A 54 7.82 -1.12 -12.56
C ILE A 54 8.30 -0.11 -13.60
N GLN A 55 8.38 -0.53 -14.86
CA GLN A 55 8.81 0.31 -15.97
C GLN A 55 7.91 0.07 -17.19
N ASN A 56 7.56 1.15 -17.88
CA ASN A 56 6.80 1.12 -19.14
C ASN A 56 5.45 0.37 -19.05
N ALA A 57 4.86 0.28 -17.85
CA ALA A 57 3.52 -0.25 -17.69
C ALA A 57 2.48 0.78 -18.24
N PRO A 58 1.43 0.31 -18.93
CA PRO A 58 0.32 1.15 -19.36
C PRO A 58 -0.43 1.74 -18.17
N ASP A 59 -1.26 2.75 -18.43
CA ASP A 59 -2.10 3.37 -17.42
C ASP A 59 -3.20 2.40 -16.96
N GLY A 60 -3.46 2.37 -15.66
CA GLY A 60 -4.51 1.57 -15.06
C GLY A 60 -4.24 1.18 -13.61
N TYR A 61 -5.23 0.53 -12.99
CA TYR A 61 -5.08 -0.09 -11.69
C TYR A 61 -4.64 -1.55 -11.85
N TYR A 62 -3.57 -1.93 -11.16
CA TYR A 62 -2.95 -3.24 -11.29
C TYR A 62 -2.87 -3.95 -9.96
N GLN A 63 -3.04 -5.27 -10.01
CA GLN A 63 -2.70 -6.19 -8.95
C GLN A 63 -1.50 -7.02 -9.39
N PHE A 64 -0.38 -6.90 -8.69
CA PHE A 64 0.83 -7.67 -8.96
C PHE A 64 0.89 -8.87 -8.04
N THR A 65 1.16 -10.04 -8.61
CA THR A 65 1.20 -11.31 -7.88
C THR A 65 2.53 -12.02 -8.07
N ASP A 66 2.99 -12.70 -7.03
CA ASP A 66 4.07 -13.68 -7.08
C ASP A 66 3.52 -15.03 -6.63
N MET A 67 3.66 -16.07 -7.45
CA MET A 67 3.04 -17.39 -7.20
C MET A 67 1.54 -17.32 -6.84
N GLN A 68 0.78 -16.46 -7.54
CA GLN A 68 -0.66 -16.19 -7.30
C GLN A 68 -1.00 -15.50 -5.97
N ILE A 69 0.00 -15.08 -5.19
CA ILE A 69 -0.18 -14.27 -3.99
C ILE A 69 0.03 -12.81 -4.36
N THR A 70 -0.92 -11.93 -4.03
CA THR A 70 -0.76 -10.48 -4.23
C THR A 70 0.41 -9.95 -3.40
N VAL A 71 1.32 -9.25 -4.05
CA VAL A 71 2.50 -8.63 -3.43
C VAL A 71 2.40 -7.11 -3.40
N MET A 72 1.73 -6.50 -4.39
CA MET A 72 1.41 -5.08 -4.39
C MET A 72 0.24 -4.77 -5.32
N GLU A 73 -0.46 -3.68 -5.07
CA GLU A 73 -1.47 -3.16 -5.97
C GLU A 73 -1.53 -1.62 -5.90
N GLY A 74 -1.98 -1.00 -6.99
CA GLY A 74 -2.07 0.45 -7.08
C GLY A 74 -2.29 0.94 -8.50
N GLU A 75 -2.39 2.26 -8.64
CA GLU A 75 -2.59 2.94 -9.92
C GLU A 75 -1.26 3.31 -10.57
N ILE A 76 -1.18 3.06 -11.87
CA ILE A 76 -0.13 3.53 -12.76
C ILE A 76 -0.76 4.57 -13.69
N ALA A 77 -0.14 5.74 -13.79
CA ALA A 77 -0.48 6.74 -14.79
C ALA A 77 0.79 7.38 -15.32
N SER A 78 0.86 7.63 -16.63
CA SER A 78 2.09 8.10 -17.30
C SER A 78 3.30 7.20 -17.01
N SER A 79 3.05 5.88 -16.94
CA SER A 79 4.04 4.83 -16.61
C SER A 79 4.74 4.95 -15.25
N VAL A 80 4.22 5.75 -14.33
CA VAL A 80 4.72 5.89 -12.96
C VAL A 80 3.62 5.58 -11.94
N LYS A 81 4.02 5.25 -10.70
CA LYS A 81 3.10 5.02 -9.58
C LYS A 81 2.33 6.31 -9.27
N GLN A 82 1.01 6.19 -9.09
CA GLN A 82 0.13 7.27 -8.67
C GLN A 82 -0.81 6.82 -7.55
N GLY A 83 -1.20 7.78 -6.71
CA GLY A 83 -2.13 7.57 -5.62
C GLY A 83 -1.64 6.57 -4.57
N VAL A 84 -2.57 5.90 -3.89
CA VAL A 84 -2.27 4.94 -2.84
C VAL A 84 -1.82 3.61 -3.45
N TRP A 85 -0.63 3.17 -3.06
CA TRP A 85 -0.10 1.84 -3.33
C TRP A 85 -0.12 1.00 -2.06
N ILE A 86 -0.54 -0.24 -2.18
CA ILE A 86 -0.66 -1.19 -1.09
C ILE A 86 0.34 -2.32 -1.32
N TYR A 87 1.07 -2.68 -0.28
CA TYR A 87 2.09 -3.74 -0.32
C TYR A 87 1.76 -4.83 0.69
N TYR A 88 2.07 -6.06 0.30
CA TYR A 88 1.76 -7.26 1.07
C TYR A 88 3.00 -8.13 1.25
N VAL A 89 3.12 -8.71 2.44
CA VAL A 89 4.11 -9.76 2.73
C VAL A 89 3.35 -11.04 3.00
N ASN A 90 3.56 -12.06 2.15
CA ASN A 90 2.83 -13.33 2.21
C ASN A 90 1.29 -13.15 2.20
N GLY A 91 0.79 -12.18 1.42
CA GLY A 91 -0.64 -11.86 1.31
C GLY A 91 -1.23 -11.08 2.48
N ILE A 92 -0.41 -10.68 3.46
CA ILE A 92 -0.82 -9.85 4.61
C ILE A 92 -0.44 -8.40 4.33
N LEU A 93 -1.35 -7.46 4.58
CA LEU A 93 -1.10 -6.02 4.46
C LEU A 93 0.14 -5.65 5.28
N SER A 94 1.14 -5.09 4.60
CA SER A 94 2.39 -4.65 5.21
C SER A 94 2.50 -3.13 5.19
N GLU A 95 2.21 -2.49 4.06
CA GLU A 95 2.39 -1.05 3.91
C GLU A 95 1.33 -0.42 3.01
N LYS A 96 1.07 0.86 3.23
CA LYS A 96 0.40 1.76 2.30
C LYS A 96 1.26 2.99 2.10
N ILE A 97 1.40 3.40 0.85
CA ILE A 97 2.27 4.52 0.47
C ILE A 97 1.56 5.35 -0.59
N GLU A 98 1.41 6.64 -0.35
CA GLU A 98 0.93 7.58 -1.35
C GLU A 98 2.07 8.03 -2.27
N TYR A 99 1.81 7.96 -3.57
CA TYR A 99 2.71 8.42 -4.63
C TYR A 99 2.05 9.55 -5.42
N LEU A 100 2.88 10.53 -5.81
CA LEU A 100 2.56 11.52 -6.83
C LEU A 100 3.68 11.50 -7.88
N ASP A 101 3.32 11.27 -9.14
CA ASP A 101 4.26 11.23 -10.27
C ASP A 101 5.47 10.31 -10.03
N GLY A 102 5.23 9.16 -9.40
CA GLY A 102 6.25 8.16 -9.10
C GLY A 102 7.07 8.43 -7.83
N VAL A 103 6.85 9.55 -7.15
CA VAL A 103 7.59 9.94 -5.92
C VAL A 103 6.68 9.81 -4.71
N GLN A 104 7.20 9.35 -3.57
CA GLN A 104 6.43 9.27 -2.33
C GLN A 104 6.00 10.67 -1.90
N ASN A 105 4.69 10.90 -1.81
CA ASN A 105 4.14 12.21 -1.53
C ASN A 105 2.75 12.04 -0.92
N GLY A 106 2.64 12.24 0.39
CA GLY A 106 1.44 11.98 1.17
C GLY A 106 1.68 10.98 2.30
N LEU A 107 0.65 10.24 2.68
CA LEU A 107 0.69 9.35 3.83
C LEU A 107 1.49 8.06 3.57
N TYR A 108 2.34 7.69 4.53
CA TYR A 108 2.97 6.39 4.64
C TYR A 108 2.50 5.70 5.92
N GLU A 109 2.07 4.45 5.79
CA GLU A 109 1.65 3.59 6.89
C GLU A 109 2.31 2.22 6.76
N ALA A 110 2.90 1.72 7.84
CA ALA A 110 3.35 0.34 7.93
C ALA A 110 2.57 -0.39 9.02
N TYR A 111 2.34 -1.68 8.84
CA TYR A 111 1.48 -2.50 9.68
C TYR A 111 2.23 -3.71 10.22
N TYR A 112 1.87 -4.13 11.43
CA TYR A 112 2.25 -5.43 11.97
C TYR A 112 1.44 -6.56 11.30
N PRO A 113 1.91 -7.82 11.34
CA PRO A 113 1.17 -8.96 10.78
C PRO A 113 -0.21 -9.18 11.41
N ASN A 114 -0.47 -8.64 12.61
CA ASN A 114 -1.78 -8.67 13.26
C ASN A 114 -2.75 -7.58 12.75
N GLY A 115 -2.32 -6.75 11.78
CA GLY A 115 -3.09 -5.67 11.18
C GLY A 115 -3.05 -4.34 11.94
N GLN A 116 -2.33 -4.24 13.06
CA GLN A 116 -2.19 -2.98 13.78
C GLN A 116 -1.16 -2.07 13.12
N LEU A 117 -1.40 -0.77 13.17
CA LEU A 117 -0.47 0.24 12.70
C LEU A 117 0.85 0.14 13.48
N ARG A 118 1.96 0.14 12.76
CA ARG A 118 3.34 0.07 13.29
C ARG A 118 4.05 1.40 13.14
N VAL A 119 3.96 2.01 11.96
CA VAL A 119 4.58 3.30 11.65
C VAL A 119 3.60 4.15 10.88
N GLN A 120 3.57 5.45 11.17
CA GLN A 120 2.89 6.45 10.36
C GLN A 120 3.81 7.65 10.15
N CYS A 121 3.93 8.09 8.90
CA CYS A 121 4.70 9.27 8.51
C CYS A 121 4.02 9.98 7.34
N THR A 122 4.30 11.27 7.13
CA THR A 122 3.99 11.94 5.86
C THR A 122 5.28 12.13 5.07
N PHE A 123 5.19 11.99 3.75
CA PHE A 123 6.27 12.26 2.82
C PHE A 123 5.91 13.48 1.97
N VAL A 124 6.91 14.29 1.66
CA VAL A 124 6.83 15.40 0.70
C VAL A 124 8.02 15.27 -0.23
N ASP A 125 7.76 15.14 -1.53
CA ASP A 125 8.80 15.01 -2.56
C ASP A 125 9.84 13.91 -2.27
N GLY A 126 9.40 12.79 -1.70
CA GLY A 126 10.24 11.64 -1.37
C GLY A 126 10.95 11.73 -0.02
N GLU A 127 10.78 12.81 0.71
CA GLU A 127 11.41 13.01 2.02
C GLU A 127 10.37 12.98 3.14
N ALA A 128 10.70 12.32 4.26
CA ALA A 128 9.84 12.30 5.44
C ALA A 128 9.68 13.72 6.00
N HIS A 129 8.43 14.13 6.23
CA HIS A 129 8.04 15.46 6.68
C HIS A 129 6.89 15.38 7.70
N GLY A 130 6.91 16.24 8.72
CA GLY A 130 5.86 16.29 9.74
C GLY A 130 5.97 15.17 10.78
N SER A 131 4.83 14.69 11.29
CA SER A 131 4.83 13.72 12.40
C SER A 131 5.29 12.34 11.95
N TYR A 132 6.27 11.78 12.66
CA TYR A 132 6.71 10.39 12.55
C TYR A 132 6.36 9.66 13.85
N ILE A 133 5.45 8.69 13.76
CA ILE A 133 4.92 7.97 14.93
C ILE A 133 5.19 6.48 14.78
N VAL A 134 5.70 5.85 15.84
CA VAL A 134 5.87 4.41 15.95
C VAL A 134 4.98 3.88 17.06
N TYR A 135 4.27 2.81 16.75
CA TYR A 135 3.37 2.12 17.66
C TYR A 135 3.90 0.71 17.97
N ASP A 136 3.57 0.16 19.14
CA ASP A 136 3.79 -1.25 19.46
C ASP A 136 2.68 -2.16 18.92
N THR A 137 2.80 -3.48 19.13
CA THR A 137 1.79 -4.49 18.77
C THR A 137 0.55 -4.48 19.68
N GLN A 138 0.32 -3.42 20.44
CA GLN A 138 -0.91 -3.16 21.17
C GLN A 138 -1.54 -1.82 20.73
N GLY A 139 -0.88 -1.07 19.85
CA GLY A 139 -1.31 0.25 19.39
C GLY A 139 -0.86 1.40 20.29
N ASN A 140 0.03 1.18 21.27
CA ASN A 140 0.57 2.26 22.08
C ASN A 140 1.70 2.96 21.35
N ILE A 141 1.75 4.29 21.44
CA ILE A 141 2.86 5.08 20.89
C ILE A 141 4.13 4.77 21.69
N THR A 142 5.16 4.32 20.98
CA THR A 142 6.50 4.06 21.54
C THR A 142 7.50 5.16 21.17
N MET A 143 7.24 5.87 20.07
CA MET A 143 8.07 6.98 19.61
C MET A 143 7.19 7.98 18.84
N GLN A 144 7.44 9.26 19.08
CA GLN A 144 6.87 10.34 18.30
C GLN A 144 7.95 11.40 18.09
N ASN A 145 8.25 11.69 16.82
CA ASN A 145 9.19 12.73 16.42
C ASN A 145 8.53 13.63 15.38
N THR A 146 9.08 14.82 15.18
CA THR A 146 8.77 15.64 14.02
C THR A 146 9.94 15.54 13.04
N MET A 147 9.64 15.43 11.76
CA MET A 147 10.60 15.31 10.67
C MET A 147 10.54 16.54 9.77
N SER A 148 11.71 16.99 9.28
CA SER A 148 11.81 17.95 8.19
C SER A 148 12.94 17.50 7.27
N ASN A 149 12.63 17.34 5.98
CA ASN A 149 13.58 16.91 4.95
C ASN A 149 14.33 15.63 5.33
N GLY A 150 13.59 14.64 5.84
CA GLY A 150 14.14 13.35 6.27
C GLY A 150 14.88 13.35 7.62
N LEU A 151 15.01 14.49 8.29
CA LEU A 151 15.72 14.60 9.57
C LEU A 151 14.76 14.82 10.74
N ILE A 152 15.04 14.15 11.86
CA ILE A 152 14.36 14.42 13.14
C ILE A 152 14.70 15.84 13.56
N ILE A 153 13.67 16.66 13.75
CA ILE A 153 13.80 17.95 14.44
C ILE A 153 13.46 17.72 15.92
N GLN A 154 14.42 18.03 16.79
CA GLN A 154 14.17 18.12 18.23
C GLN A 154 13.72 19.55 18.51
N GLU A 155 12.55 19.71 19.13
CA GLU A 155 12.13 20.98 19.73
C GLU A 155 12.88 21.28 21.04
#